data_AF-A0A954H7Y0-F1
#
_entry.id   AF-A0A954H7Y0-F1
#
_cell.length_a   1.000
_cell.length_b   1.000
_cell.length_c   1.000
_cell.angle_alpha   90.00
_cell.angle_beta   90.00
_cell.angle_gamma   90.00
#
_symmetry.space_group_name_H-M   'P 1'
#
loop_
_entity.id
_entity.type
_entity.pdbx_description
1 polymer ?
#
loop_
_entity_poly.entity_id
_entity_poly.type
_entity_poly.pdbx_seq_one_letter_code
_entity_poly.pdbx_strand_id
1 'polypeptide(L)'
;MISYRTRDGEEDYRFSIERQPDGTLRIYIASQPSYNSRSEAGHITHRLTDGDRKYICWDSPIRSKEDAKRIIALWADSTQSYRKTGRTF
;
A
#
# COMPACT_ATOMS: atom_id res chain seq x y z
N MET A 1 0.39 -13.26 5.48
CA MET A 1 0.52 -11.83 5.81
C MET A 1 1.97 -11.41 5.60
N ILE A 2 2.22 -10.20 5.10
CA ILE A 2 3.57 -9.66 4.85
C ILE A 2 3.73 -8.42 5.71
N SER A 3 4.84 -8.33 6.44
CA SER A 3 5.25 -7.13 7.17
C SER A 3 6.35 -6.41 6.38
N TYR A 4 6.30 -5.09 6.38
CA TYR A 4 7.32 -4.24 5.77
C TYR A 4 7.65 -3.09 6.72
N ARG A 5 8.92 -2.99 7.11
CA ARG A 5 9.48 -1.82 7.80
C ARG A 5 9.88 -0.81 6.74
N THR A 6 9.46 0.44 6.89
CA THR A 6 9.81 1.52 5.97
C THR A 6 11.32 1.69 5.84
N ARG A 7 11.78 2.23 4.70
CA ARG A 7 13.21 2.43 4.44
C ARG A 7 13.90 3.36 5.43
N ASP A 8 13.17 4.33 5.99
CA ASP A 8 13.67 5.18 7.08
C ASP A 8 13.70 4.47 8.44
N GLY A 9 13.15 3.25 8.50
CA GLY A 9 13.20 2.40 9.67
C GLY A 9 12.32 2.90 10.80
N GLU A 10 11.30 3.72 10.55
CA GLU A 10 10.46 4.32 11.60
C GLU A 10 9.15 3.56 11.83
N GLU A 11 8.55 2.97 10.79
CA GLU A 11 7.16 2.50 10.82
C GLU A 11 6.99 1.13 10.16
N ASP A 12 6.01 0.37 10.64
CA ASP A 12 5.67 -0.95 10.12
C ASP A 12 4.30 -0.95 9.45
N TYR A 13 4.25 -1.56 8.28
CA TYR A 13 3.04 -1.77 7.50
C TYR A 13 2.80 -3.27 7.34
N ARG A 14 1.52 -3.67 7.28
CA ARG A 14 1.14 -5.07 7.04
C ARG A 14 0.21 -5.19 5.86
N PHE A 15 0.45 -6.22 5.05
CA PHE A 15 -0.27 -6.47 3.81
C PHE A 15 -0.71 -7.93 3.68
N SER A 16 -1.75 -8.16 2.89
CA SER A 16 -2.06 -9.48 2.33
C SER A 16 -2.06 -9.43 0.81
N ILE A 17 -1.39 -10.40 0.20
CA ILE A 17 -1.39 -10.59 -1.26
C ILE A 17 -2.42 -11.68 -1.55
N GLU A 18 -3.44 -11.34 -2.32
CA GLU A 18 -4.58 -12.21 -2.58
C GLU A 18 -4.83 -12.35 -4.06
N ARG A 19 -4.99 -13.61 -4.51
CA ARG A 19 -5.30 -13.93 -5.90
C ARG A 19 -6.76 -13.60 -6.20
N GLN A 20 -6.97 -12.90 -7.31
CA GLN A 20 -8.28 -12.51 -7.79
C GLN A 20 -8.84 -13.57 -8.77
N PRO A 21 -10.16 -13.57 -9.05
CA PRO A 21 -10.77 -14.53 -9.98
C PRO A 21 -10.18 -14.52 -11.39
N ASP A 22 -9.70 -13.36 -11.85
CA ASP A 22 -9.02 -13.19 -13.15
C ASP A 22 -7.55 -13.68 -13.16
N GLY A 23 -7.08 -14.23 -12.04
CA GLY A 23 -5.73 -14.75 -11.87
C GLY A 23 -4.67 -13.69 -11.53
N THR A 24 -5.03 -12.41 -11.45
CA THR A 24 -4.15 -11.34 -10.98
C THR A 24 -4.02 -11.36 -9.45
N LEU A 25 -3.08 -10.58 -8.92
CA LEU A 25 -2.89 -10.40 -7.49
C LEU A 25 -3.34 -8.99 -7.09
N ARG A 26 -3.94 -8.90 -5.90
CA ARG A 26 -4.27 -7.64 -5.23
C ARG A 26 -3.50 -7.56 -3.91
N ILE A 27 -3.03 -6.36 -3.58
CA ILE A 27 -2.28 -6.10 -2.34
C ILE A 27 -3.18 -5.31 -1.39
N TYR A 28 -3.82 -6.02 -0.46
CA TYR A 28 -4.62 -5.37 0.57
C TYR A 28 -3.74 -4.83 1.70
N ILE A 29 -4.13 -3.67 2.22
CA ILE A 29 -3.50 -3.02 3.36
C ILE A 29 -4.21 -3.55 4.61
N ALA A 30 -3.53 -4.42 5.35
CA ALA A 30 -4.05 -5.01 6.57
C ALA A 30 -3.83 -4.11 7.79
N SER A 31 -2.75 -3.34 7.80
CA SER A 31 -2.42 -2.40 8.88
C SER A 31 -1.46 -1.34 8.35
N GLN A 32 -1.69 -0.10 8.75
CA GLN A 32 -0.82 1.02 8.48
C GLN A 32 -0.95 2.04 9.61
N PRO A 33 0.04 2.91 9.80
CA PRO A 33 -0.12 4.08 10.64
C PRO A 33 -1.16 5.06 10.07
N SER A 34 -1.68 5.96 10.92
CA SER A 34 -2.58 7.04 10.52
C SER A 34 -1.88 8.07 9.62
N TYR A 35 -2.63 8.83 8.82
CA TYR A 35 -2.06 9.92 8.01
C TYR A 35 -1.78 11.21 8.82
N ASN A 36 -1.85 11.15 10.14
CA ASN A 36 -1.82 12.31 11.03
C ASN A 36 -2.94 13.29 10.62
N SER A 37 -2.63 14.59 10.49
CA SER A 37 -3.60 15.61 10.05
C SER A 37 -3.72 15.75 8.53
N ARG A 38 -3.25 14.77 7.75
CA ARG A 38 -3.24 14.83 6.28
C ARG A 38 -4.42 14.09 5.66
N SER A 39 -4.73 14.46 4.42
CA SER A 39 -5.82 13.82 3.67
C SER A 39 -5.57 12.33 3.48
N GLU A 40 -6.60 11.54 3.75
CA GLU A 40 -6.64 10.09 3.57
C GLU A 40 -7.25 9.66 2.22
N ALA A 41 -7.61 10.65 1.39
CA ALA A 41 -8.32 10.39 0.14
C ALA A 41 -7.55 9.38 -0.73
N GLY A 42 -8.28 8.39 -1.26
CA GLY A 42 -7.69 7.26 -1.99
C GLY A 42 -6.87 7.70 -3.21
N HIS A 43 -7.30 8.77 -3.89
CA HIS A 43 -6.59 9.34 -5.03
C HIS A 43 -5.24 9.99 -4.65
N ILE A 44 -5.10 10.50 -3.42
CA ILE A 44 -3.84 11.09 -2.92
C ILE A 44 -2.91 10.01 -2.39
N THR A 45 -3.50 8.99 -1.74
CA THR A 45 -2.77 7.94 -1.03
C THR A 45 -2.56 6.69 -1.86
N HIS A 46 -2.99 6.70 -3.13
CA HIS A 46 -2.96 5.55 -4.04
C HIS A 46 -3.58 4.30 -3.42
N ARG A 47 -4.80 4.45 -2.89
CA ARG A 47 -5.60 3.36 -2.33
C ARG A 47 -6.96 3.28 -3.01
N LEU A 48 -7.38 2.05 -3.29
CA LEU A 48 -8.72 1.72 -3.76
C LEU A 48 -9.50 0.98 -2.67
N THR A 49 -10.82 1.01 -2.77
CA THR A 49 -11.74 0.42 -1.80
C THR A 49 -12.36 -0.86 -2.36
N ASP A 50 -12.44 -1.89 -1.53
CA ASP A 50 -13.10 -3.16 -1.84
C ASP A 50 -13.82 -3.64 -0.58
N GLY A 51 -15.13 -3.36 -0.50
CA GLY A 51 -15.89 -3.45 0.75
C GLY A 51 -15.27 -2.56 1.84
N ASP A 52 -15.06 -3.14 3.02
CA ASP A 52 -14.43 -2.46 4.16
C ASP A 52 -12.90 -2.43 4.09
N ARG A 53 -12.30 -3.02 3.04
CA ARG A 53 -10.85 -3.16 2.90
C ARG A 53 -10.31 -2.13 1.93
N LYS A 54 -9.04 -1.77 2.13
CA LYS A 54 -8.27 -0.96 1.19
C LYS A 54 -7.17 -1.79 0.55
N TYR A 55 -6.88 -1.52 -0.72
CA TYR A 55 -5.77 -2.11 -1.44
C TYR A 55 -4.99 -1.06 -2.22
N ILE A 56 -3.73 -1.36 -2.53
CA ILE A 56 -2.85 -0.45 -3.27
C ILE A 56 -3.40 -0.27 -4.69
N CYS A 57 -3.58 0.97 -5.10
CA CYS A 57 -3.89 1.33 -6.48
C CYS A 57 -2.66 1.06 -7.35
N TRP A 58 -2.84 0.27 -8.40
CA TRP A 58 -1.78 -0.03 -9.37
C TRP A 58 -2.41 -0.12 -10.77
N ASP A 59 -1.77 0.48 -11.75
CA ASP A 59 -2.31 0.63 -13.12
C ASP A 59 -2.15 -0.61 -14.00
N SER A 60 -1.40 -1.60 -13.53
CA SER A 60 -0.99 -2.77 -14.30
C SER A 60 -1.34 -4.08 -13.57
N PRO A 61 -1.65 -5.18 -14.27
CA PRO A 61 -1.91 -6.46 -13.61
C PRO A 61 -0.68 -6.99 -12.86
N ILE A 62 -0.83 -7.29 -11.57
CA ILE A 62 0.22 -7.89 -10.75
C ILE A 62 0.17 -9.41 -10.90
N ARG A 63 1.23 -10.02 -11.43
CA ARG A 63 1.23 -11.45 -11.77
C ARG A 63 2.16 -12.32 -10.91
N SER A 64 3.06 -11.72 -10.15
CA SER A 64 3.99 -12.44 -9.28
C SER A 64 4.00 -11.89 -7.86
N LYS A 65 4.36 -12.75 -6.89
CA LYS A 65 4.52 -12.32 -5.49
C LYS A 65 5.71 -11.38 -5.35
N GLU A 66 6.72 -11.54 -6.18
CA GLU A 66 7.92 -10.72 -6.23
C GLU A 66 7.58 -9.28 -6.65
N ASP A 67 6.78 -9.10 -7.70
CA ASP A 67 6.29 -7.78 -8.12
C ASP A 67 5.44 -7.15 -7.02
N ALA A 68 4.54 -7.94 -6.42
CA ALA A 68 3.72 -7.46 -5.31
C ALA A 68 4.56 -6.97 -4.13
N LYS A 69 5.66 -7.65 -3.78
CA LYS A 69 6.59 -7.20 -2.73
C LYS A 69 7.30 -5.89 -3.09
N ARG A 70 7.66 -5.69 -4.37
CA ARG A 70 8.26 -4.42 -4.83
C ARG A 70 7.27 -3.26 -4.73
N ILE A 71 6.01 -3.51 -5.12
CA ILE A 71 4.92 -2.52 -5.02
C ILE A 71 4.63 -2.18 -3.56
N ILE A 72 4.62 -3.19 -2.66
CA ILE A 72 4.51 -2.97 -1.20
C ILE A 72 5.58 -1.99 -0.71
N ALA A 73 6.84 -2.25 -1.04
CA ALA A 73 7.95 -1.41 -0.58
C ALA A 73 7.82 0.03 -1.09
N LEU A 74 7.56 0.18 -2.40
CA LEU A 74 7.37 1.49 -3.03
C LEU A 74 6.23 2.27 -2.38
N TRP A 75 5.05 1.64 -2.24
CA TRP A 75 3.88 2.32 -1.71
C TRP A 75 4.05 2.69 -0.24
N ALA A 76 4.63 1.80 0.57
CA ALA A 76 4.85 2.05 1.99
C ALA A 76 5.85 3.18 2.23
N ASP A 77 6.97 3.21 1.51
CA ASP A 77 7.97 4.28 1.62
C ASP A 77 7.44 5.63 1.15
N SER A 78 6.70 5.64 0.04
CA SER A 78 6.07 6.87 -0.45
C SER A 78 4.99 7.38 0.49
N THR A 79 4.16 6.47 1.04
CA THR A 79 3.17 6.79 2.07
C THR A 79 3.84 7.36 3.31
N GLN A 80 4.96 6.78 3.76
CA GLN A 80 5.74 7.27 4.89
C GLN A 80 6.29 8.68 4.63
N SER A 81 6.83 8.93 3.44
CA SER A 81 7.26 10.26 3.02
C SER A 81 6.11 11.28 3.05
N TYR A 82 4.94 10.92 2.51
CA TYR A 82 3.74 11.76 2.57
C TYR A 82 3.30 12.03 4.01
N ARG A 83 3.29 11.00 4.87
CA ARG A 83 2.99 11.12 6.30
C ARG A 83 3.96 12.02 7.07
N LYS A 84 5.20 12.18 6.61
CA LYS A 84 6.20 13.05 7.26
C LYS A 84 6.19 14.46 6.69
N THR A 85 6.02 14.59 5.38
CA THR A 85 6.30 15.84 4.65
C THR A 85 5.09 16.46 3.97
N GLY A 86 4.04 15.68 3.70
CA GLY A 86 2.91 16.09 2.87
C GLY A 86 3.18 16.05 1.37
N ARG A 87 4.38 15.62 0.93
CA ARG A 87 4.70 15.46 -0.49
C ARG A 87 3.89 14.30 -1.10
N THR A 88 3.11 14.60 -2.14
CA THR A 88 2.34 13.62 -2.91
C THR A 88 3.25 12.76 -3.79
N PHE A 89 2.76 11.60 -4.19
CA PHE A 89 3.44 10.59 -5.01
C PHE A 89 2.42 9.87 -5.87
#